data_AF-A0A8S0FUT1-F1
#
_entry.id   AF-A0A8S0FUT1-F1
#
_cell.length_a   1.000
_cell.length_b   1.000
_cell.length_c   1.000
_cell.angle_alpha   90.00
_cell.angle_beta   90.00
_cell.angle_gamma   90.00
#
_symmetry.space_group_name_H-M   'P 1'
#
loop_
_entity.id
_entity.type
_entity.pdbx_description
1 polymer ?
#
loop_
_entity_poly.entity_id
_entity_poly.type
_entity_poly.pdbx_seq_one_letter_code
_entity_poly.pdbx_strand_id
1 'polypeptide(L)'
;MGDVLNHAALKQAMQGQDVVYANLTGEDLDIQANSVIAAMKACDVKRLIFVLSLGIYDEVPGKFGEWNNAVIGEPLKPFRRAADAIEASGLEYTILRPAWLTDEDIIDYELTSRNEPFKGTIVSRKSVAALITDIIDKPEKSHW
;
A
#
# COMPACT_ATOMS: atom_id res chain seq x y z
N MET A 1 -5.07 1.01 -22.89
CA MET A 1 -4.46 1.66 -21.71
C MET A 1 -5.59 2.03 -20.77
N GLY A 2 -5.48 1.69 -19.49
CA GLY A 2 -6.45 2.03 -18.45
C GLY A 2 -5.84 3.01 -17.45
N ASP A 3 -6.68 3.84 -16.86
CA ASP A 3 -6.33 4.79 -15.80
C ASP A 3 -7.29 4.53 -14.63
N VAL A 4 -6.78 4.45 -13.40
CA VAL A 4 -7.58 4.26 -12.20
C VAL A 4 -8.52 5.45 -11.94
N LEU A 5 -8.26 6.61 -12.52
CA LEU A 5 -9.14 7.77 -12.49
C LEU A 5 -10.27 7.70 -13.53
N ASN A 6 -10.18 6.77 -14.49
CA ASN A 6 -11.31 6.43 -15.35
C ASN A 6 -12.23 5.44 -14.66
N HIS A 7 -13.20 5.97 -13.90
CA HIS A 7 -14.12 5.16 -13.10
C HIS A 7 -14.88 4.09 -13.89
N ALA A 8 -15.22 4.34 -15.16
CA ALA A 8 -15.94 3.37 -15.99
C ALA A 8 -15.05 2.17 -16.33
N ALA A 9 -13.81 2.44 -16.77
CA ALA A 9 -12.83 1.39 -17.06
C ALA A 9 -12.44 0.62 -15.79
N LEU A 10 -12.24 1.33 -14.67
CA LEU A 10 -11.91 0.71 -13.39
C LEU A 10 -13.03 -0.23 -12.91
N LYS A 11 -14.30 0.22 -12.99
CA LYS A 11 -15.44 -0.62 -12.60
C LYS A 11 -15.56 -1.88 -13.46
N GLN A 12 -15.30 -1.77 -14.77
CA GLN A 12 -15.28 -2.94 -15.66
C GLN A 12 -14.18 -3.93 -15.27
N ALA A 13 -12.98 -3.45 -14.96
CA ALA A 13 -11.88 -4.30 -14.51
C ALA A 13 -12.14 -4.95 -13.13
N MET A 14 -12.89 -4.26 -12.27
CA MET A 14 -13.21 -4.67 -10.90
C MET A 14 -14.28 -5.78 -10.83
N GLN A 15 -15.12 -5.90 -11.85
CA GLN A 15 -16.29 -6.78 -11.78
C GLN A 15 -15.89 -8.26 -11.70
N GLY A 16 -16.35 -8.95 -10.65
CA GLY A 16 -16.09 -10.38 -10.42
C GLY A 16 -14.72 -10.69 -9.82
N GLN A 17 -13.98 -9.69 -9.35
CA GLN A 17 -12.70 -9.90 -8.66
C GLN A 17 -12.92 -10.27 -7.18
N ASP A 18 -12.10 -11.17 -6.66
CA ASP A 18 -12.11 -11.51 -5.23
C ASP A 18 -11.15 -10.62 -4.42
N VAL A 19 -10.00 -10.29 -5.01
CA VAL A 19 -8.91 -9.53 -4.39
C VAL A 19 -8.42 -8.44 -5.33
N VAL A 20 -8.17 -7.26 -4.78
CA VAL A 20 -7.52 -6.15 -5.49
C VAL A 20 -6.14 -5.92 -4.91
N TYR A 21 -5.13 -5.95 -5.79
CA TYR A 21 -3.78 -5.49 -5.49
C TYR A 21 -3.55 -4.14 -6.16
N ALA A 22 -3.21 -3.12 -5.38
CA ALA A 22 -2.93 -1.77 -5.84
C ALA A 22 -1.49 -1.37 -5.47
N ASN A 23 -0.70 -1.03 -6.49
CA ASN A 23 0.65 -0.47 -6.35
C ASN A 23 0.73 0.76 -7.24
N LEU A 24 0.17 1.85 -6.71
CA LEU A 24 -0.07 3.08 -7.45
C LEU A 24 0.99 4.11 -7.11
N THR A 25 1.24 5.01 -8.05
CA THR A 25 2.25 6.08 -7.95
C THR A 25 1.68 7.40 -8.44
N GLY A 26 2.33 8.51 -8.10
CA GLY A 26 1.96 9.85 -8.56
C GLY A 26 1.45 10.75 -7.46
N GLU A 27 1.23 12.02 -7.81
CA GLU A 27 0.91 13.09 -6.85
C GLU A 27 -0.52 12.98 -6.29
N ASP A 28 -1.45 12.43 -7.08
CA ASP A 28 -2.88 12.33 -6.76
C ASP A 28 -3.27 11.00 -6.08
N LEU A 29 -2.37 10.41 -5.29
CA LEU A 29 -2.54 9.04 -4.77
C LEU A 29 -3.80 8.89 -3.89
N ASP A 30 -4.20 9.93 -3.18
CA ASP A 30 -5.43 9.99 -2.40
C ASP A 30 -6.69 9.97 -3.30
N ILE A 31 -6.67 10.68 -4.42
CA ILE A 31 -7.75 10.62 -5.43
C ILE A 31 -7.83 9.22 -6.03
N GLN A 32 -6.69 8.64 -6.37
CA GLN A 32 -6.59 7.28 -6.91
C GLN A 32 -7.12 6.24 -5.91
N ALA A 33 -6.73 6.31 -4.64
CA ALA A 33 -7.21 5.43 -3.59
C ALA A 33 -8.73 5.52 -3.42
N ASN A 34 -9.29 6.73 -3.40
CA ASN A 34 -10.75 6.92 -3.34
C ASN A 34 -11.47 6.33 -4.56
N SER A 35 -10.90 6.45 -5.75
CA SER A 35 -11.44 5.82 -6.97
C SER A 35 -11.48 4.29 -6.85
N VAL A 36 -10.40 3.68 -6.37
CA VAL A 36 -10.31 2.23 -6.12
C VAL A 36 -11.34 1.79 -5.08
N ILE A 37 -11.42 2.47 -3.93
CA ILE A 37 -12.38 2.16 -2.87
C ILE A 37 -13.83 2.24 -3.40
N ALA A 38 -14.16 3.29 -4.16
CA ALA A 38 -15.49 3.46 -4.73
C ALA A 38 -15.84 2.35 -5.73
N ALA A 39 -14.91 1.98 -6.62
CA ALA A 39 -15.11 0.92 -7.59
C ALA A 39 -15.27 -0.46 -6.90
N MET A 40 -14.44 -0.75 -5.90
CA MET A 40 -14.55 -1.98 -5.10
C MET A 40 -15.93 -2.10 -4.44
N LYS A 41 -16.38 -1.04 -3.76
CA LYS A 41 -17.72 -1.00 -3.14
C LYS A 41 -18.84 -1.16 -4.15
N ALA A 42 -18.72 -0.54 -5.32
CA ALA A 42 -19.73 -0.64 -6.39
C ALA A 42 -19.82 -2.03 -7.04
N CYS A 43 -18.79 -2.86 -6.87
CA CYS A 43 -18.69 -4.21 -7.41
C CYS A 43 -18.74 -5.31 -6.33
N ASP A 44 -19.02 -4.94 -5.08
CA ASP A 44 -19.04 -5.83 -3.90
C ASP A 44 -17.70 -6.58 -3.67
N VAL A 45 -16.59 -5.97 -4.06
CA VAL A 45 -15.23 -6.50 -3.82
C VAL A 45 -14.74 -5.98 -2.47
N LYS A 46 -14.27 -6.87 -1.61
CA LYS A 46 -13.96 -6.55 -0.20
C LYS A 46 -12.47 -6.51 0.12
N ARG A 47 -11.67 -7.40 -0.49
CA ARG A 47 -10.28 -7.61 -0.11
C ARG A 47 -9.34 -6.67 -0.89
N LEU A 48 -8.65 -5.78 -0.18
CA LEU A 48 -7.69 -4.82 -0.73
C LEU A 48 -6.28 -5.04 -0.17
N ILE A 49 -5.28 -5.17 -1.04
CA ILE A 49 -3.86 -5.08 -0.71
C ILE A 49 -3.33 -3.81 -1.37
N PHE A 50 -2.89 -2.83 -0.59
CA PHE A 50 -2.44 -1.54 -1.09
C PHE A 50 -1.01 -1.26 -0.66
N VAL A 51 -0.12 -1.02 -1.61
CA VAL A 51 1.28 -0.63 -1.33
C VAL A 51 1.36 0.89 -1.23
N LEU A 52 1.80 1.37 -0.07
CA LEU A 52 2.16 2.76 0.18
C LEU A 52 3.67 2.83 0.46
N SER A 53 4.11 3.80 1.27
CA SER A 53 5.51 4.05 1.58
C SER A 53 5.72 4.03 3.09
N LEU A 54 6.94 3.67 3.53
CA LEU A 54 7.40 3.99 4.88
C LEU A 54 7.30 5.50 5.17
N GLY A 55 7.14 5.83 6.45
CA GLY A 55 7.21 7.21 6.96
C GLY A 55 5.86 7.95 6.99
N ILE A 56 4.79 7.35 6.47
CA ILE A 56 3.46 7.97 6.46
C ILE A 56 2.81 8.06 7.86
N TYR A 57 3.35 7.37 8.86
CA TYR A 57 2.91 7.39 10.26
C TYR A 57 4.00 7.94 11.21
N ASP A 58 5.03 8.62 10.69
CA ASP A 58 6.19 9.09 11.46
C ASP A 58 6.90 7.97 12.24
N GLU A 59 6.88 6.76 11.67
CA GLU A 59 7.30 5.51 12.30
C GLU A 59 8.78 5.14 12.07
N VAL A 60 9.56 6.05 11.47
CA VAL A 60 10.97 5.84 11.12
C VAL A 60 11.84 6.66 12.09
N PRO A 61 12.50 6.03 13.07
CA PRO A 61 13.27 6.75 14.07
C PRO A 61 14.69 7.13 13.60
N GLY A 62 15.31 8.05 14.36
CA GLY A 62 16.73 8.38 14.26
C GLY A 62 17.14 9.12 12.98
N LYS A 63 18.45 9.14 12.70
CA LYS A 63 19.04 9.89 11.58
C LYS A 63 18.47 9.49 10.22
N PHE A 64 18.08 8.23 10.07
CA PHE A 64 17.46 7.75 8.85
C PHE A 64 16.06 8.34 8.66
N GLY A 65 15.26 8.42 9.73
CA GLY A 65 13.96 9.11 9.70
C GLY A 65 14.07 10.59 9.39
N GLU A 66 15.02 11.29 10.01
CA GLU A 66 15.31 12.70 9.73
C GLU A 66 15.65 12.92 8.25
N TRP A 67 16.54 12.08 7.70
CA TRP A 67 16.88 12.12 6.29
C TRP A 67 15.69 11.76 5.40
N ASN A 68 14.92 10.72 5.72
CA ASN A 68 13.73 10.31 4.96
C ASN A 68 12.71 11.45 4.88
N ASN A 69 12.43 12.11 5.99
CA ASN A 69 11.50 13.25 6.04
C ASN A 69 12.02 14.44 5.23
N ALA A 70 13.32 14.70 5.25
CA ALA A 70 13.93 15.76 4.44
C ALA A 70 13.87 15.46 2.93
N VAL A 71 13.95 14.20 2.52
CA VAL A 71 13.95 13.80 1.10
C VAL A 71 12.54 13.63 0.54
N ILE A 72 11.62 12.99 1.28
CA ILE A 72 10.28 12.63 0.76
C ILE A 72 9.10 13.02 1.66
N GLY A 73 9.31 13.71 2.78
CA GLY A 73 8.23 13.98 3.76
C GLY A 73 7.00 14.71 3.19
N GLU A 74 7.19 15.74 2.37
CA GLU A 74 6.09 16.46 1.71
C GLU A 74 5.32 15.58 0.70
N PRO A 75 6.00 14.88 -0.24
CA PRO A 75 5.36 13.89 -1.11
C PRO A 75 4.61 12.75 -0.39
N LEU A 76 4.87 12.49 0.90
CA LEU A 76 4.13 11.47 1.67
C LEU A 76 2.75 11.94 2.14
N LYS A 77 2.40 13.23 2.06
CA LYS A 77 1.09 13.72 2.50
C LYS A 77 -0.10 13.11 1.74
N PRO A 78 -0.09 12.99 0.39
CA PRO A 78 -1.11 12.22 -0.33
C PRO A 78 -1.15 10.75 0.07
N PHE A 79 0.00 10.13 0.34
CA PHE A 79 0.07 8.73 0.80
C PHE A 79 -0.59 8.56 2.17
N ARG A 80 -0.37 9.51 3.08
CA ARG A 80 -1.05 9.56 4.37
C ARG A 80 -2.57 9.63 4.21
N ARG A 81 -3.05 10.54 3.36
CA ARG A 81 -4.50 10.69 3.12
C ARG A 81 -5.11 9.45 2.46
N ALA A 82 -4.39 8.81 1.54
CA ALA A 82 -4.78 7.53 0.97
C ALA A 82 -4.91 6.44 2.05
N ALA A 83 -3.93 6.35 2.96
CA ALA A 83 -3.99 5.42 4.08
C ALA A 83 -5.21 5.67 4.97
N ASP A 84 -5.44 6.92 5.37
CA ASP A 84 -6.59 7.29 6.21
C ASP A 84 -7.93 6.92 5.52
N ALA A 85 -8.04 7.14 4.20
CA ALA A 85 -9.22 6.76 3.42
C ALA A 85 -9.42 5.24 3.37
N ILE A 86 -8.35 4.46 3.20
CA ILE A 86 -8.39 2.99 3.20
C ILE A 86 -8.78 2.47 4.59
N GLU A 87 -8.16 2.99 5.66
CA GLU A 87 -8.47 2.60 7.05
C GLU A 87 -9.95 2.88 7.39
N ALA A 88 -10.50 4.00 6.93
CA ALA A 88 -11.90 4.38 7.12
C ALA A 88 -12.89 3.72 6.15
N SER A 89 -12.41 2.94 5.17
CA SER A 89 -13.25 2.45 4.07
C SER A 89 -14.24 1.36 4.47
N GLY A 90 -13.95 0.60 5.53
CA GLY A 90 -14.67 -0.62 5.89
C GLY A 90 -14.37 -1.83 4.99
N LEU A 91 -13.37 -1.74 4.11
CA LEU A 91 -12.87 -2.87 3.33
C LEU A 91 -11.98 -3.78 4.18
N GLU A 92 -11.81 -5.03 3.75
CA GLU A 92 -10.83 -5.96 4.31
C GLU A 92 -9.45 -5.61 3.73
N TYR A 93 -8.78 -4.65 4.35
CA TYR A 93 -7.55 -4.07 3.81
C TYR A 93 -6.27 -4.67 4.41
N THR A 94 -5.19 -4.56 3.63
CA THR A 94 -3.81 -4.68 4.09
C THR A 94 -3.00 -3.57 3.44
N ILE A 95 -2.45 -2.68 4.25
CA ILE A 95 -1.54 -1.64 3.78
C ILE A 95 -0.11 -2.13 3.97
N LEU A 96 0.64 -2.23 2.87
CA LEU A 96 2.07 -2.53 2.90
C LEU A 96 2.86 -1.23 2.83
N ARG A 97 3.80 -1.06 3.77
CA ARG A 97 4.73 0.08 3.82
C ARG A 97 6.15 -0.47 3.69
N PRO A 98 6.62 -0.76 2.47
CA PRO A 98 8.00 -1.20 2.29
C PRO A 98 8.98 -0.11 2.72
N ALA A 99 10.13 -0.54 3.22
CA ALA A 99 11.30 0.32 3.37
C ALA A 99 11.87 0.73 1.99
N TRP A 100 13.04 1.35 1.93
CA TRP A 100 13.62 1.76 0.65
C TRP A 100 13.87 0.55 -0.27
N LEU A 101 13.30 0.60 -1.47
CA LEU A 101 13.27 -0.54 -2.39
C LEU A 101 14.61 -0.76 -3.10
N THR A 102 15.07 -2.00 -3.14
CA THR A 102 16.22 -2.46 -3.93
C THR A 102 15.81 -3.50 -4.98
N ASP A 103 16.66 -3.72 -5.97
CA ASP A 103 16.50 -4.75 -7.02
C ASP A 103 17.33 -6.02 -6.75
N GLU A 104 17.72 -6.24 -5.49
CA GLU A 104 18.45 -7.44 -5.12
C GLU A 104 17.62 -8.71 -5.36
N ASP A 105 18.26 -9.75 -5.90
CA ASP A 105 17.66 -11.06 -6.08
C ASP A 105 17.70 -11.86 -4.77
N ILE A 106 16.92 -11.41 -3.79
CA ILE A 106 16.80 -12.06 -2.48
C ILE A 106 15.37 -11.91 -1.96
N ILE A 107 14.89 -12.92 -1.24
CA ILE A 107 13.68 -12.84 -0.42
C ILE A 107 14.13 -12.90 1.03
N ASP A 108 14.22 -11.72 1.64
CA ASP A 108 14.53 -11.51 3.04
C ASP A 108 13.78 -10.26 3.52
N TYR A 109 12.91 -10.42 4.50
CA TYR A 109 12.12 -9.34 5.09
C TYR A 109 11.63 -9.72 6.49
N GLU A 110 11.32 -8.70 7.27
CA GLU A 110 10.57 -8.83 8.52
C GLU A 110 9.38 -7.86 8.52
N LEU A 111 8.39 -8.14 9.37
CA LEU A 111 7.19 -7.33 9.50
C LEU A 111 7.26 -6.47 10.77
N THR A 112 6.71 -5.27 10.68
CA THR A 112 6.39 -4.39 11.81
C THR A 112 4.94 -3.93 11.68
N SER A 113 4.24 -3.88 12.81
CA SER A 113 2.85 -3.42 12.87
C SER A 113 2.75 -1.89 12.68
N ARG A 114 1.52 -1.38 12.61
CA ARG A 114 1.23 0.04 12.41
C ARG A 114 1.89 0.96 13.44
N ASN A 115 1.98 0.52 14.70
CA ASN A 115 2.44 1.36 15.81
C ASN A 115 3.84 0.95 16.30
N GLU A 116 4.55 0.12 15.53
CA GLU A 116 5.92 -0.27 15.81
C GLU A 116 6.90 0.51 14.90
N PRO A 117 8.07 0.90 15.44
CA PRO A 117 9.09 1.53 14.62
C PRO A 117 9.63 0.56 13.57
N PHE A 118 10.00 1.07 12.40
CA PHE A 118 10.75 0.26 11.43
C PHE A 118 12.09 -0.20 12.02
N LYS A 119 12.41 -1.45 11.74
CA LYS A 119 13.68 -2.09 12.15
C LYS A 119 14.75 -2.05 11.05
N GLY A 120 14.32 -2.01 9.79
CA GLY A 120 15.18 -1.98 8.61
C GLY A 120 15.04 -0.68 7.80
N THR A 121 16.06 -0.39 6.99
CA THR A 121 16.10 0.80 6.11
C THR A 121 15.80 0.47 4.66
N ILE A 122 16.06 -0.76 4.21
CA ILE A 122 15.88 -1.23 2.83
C ILE A 122 15.15 -2.57 2.77
N VAL A 123 14.54 -2.87 1.62
CA VAL A 123 13.93 -4.18 1.33
C VAL A 123 13.93 -4.42 -0.19
N SER A 124 14.13 -5.66 -0.63
CA SER A 124 14.09 -5.96 -2.07
C SER A 124 12.65 -5.94 -2.60
N ARG A 125 12.47 -5.55 -3.86
CA ARG A 125 11.16 -5.67 -4.54
C ARG A 125 10.66 -7.11 -4.57
N LYS A 126 11.59 -8.08 -4.63
CA LYS A 126 11.27 -9.51 -4.61
C LYS A 126 10.69 -9.96 -3.27
N SER A 127 11.22 -9.46 -2.15
CA SER A 127 10.66 -9.69 -0.81
C SER A 127 9.22 -9.15 -0.68
N VAL A 128 8.98 -7.92 -1.18
CA VAL A 128 7.63 -7.32 -1.14
C VAL A 128 6.64 -8.13 -1.98
N ALA A 129 7.05 -8.57 -3.17
CA ALA A 129 6.23 -9.42 -4.02
C ALA A 129 5.92 -10.78 -3.38
N ALA A 130 6.89 -11.38 -2.68
CA ALA A 130 6.68 -12.63 -1.94
C ALA A 130 5.59 -12.47 -0.88
N LEU A 131 5.67 -11.41 -0.05
CA LEU A 131 4.64 -11.12 0.95
C LEU A 131 3.25 -10.88 0.32
N ILE A 132 3.17 -10.12 -0.76
CA ILE A 132 1.89 -9.89 -1.47
C ILE A 132 1.30 -11.22 -1.95
N THR A 133 2.12 -12.08 -2.53
CA THR A 133 1.69 -13.41 -3.03
C THR A 133 1.18 -14.28 -1.88
N ASP A 134 1.89 -14.30 -0.75
CA ASP A 134 1.47 -15.03 0.45
C ASP A 134 0.14 -14.52 1.02
N ILE A 135 -0.09 -13.20 0.97
CA ILE A 135 -1.36 -12.59 1.41
C ILE A 135 -2.49 -12.94 0.45
N ILE A 136 -2.23 -13.00 -0.86
CA ILE A 136 -3.24 -13.42 -1.85
C ILE A 136 -3.61 -14.90 -1.67
N ASP A 137 -2.62 -15.77 -1.44
CA ASP A 137 -2.84 -17.20 -1.20
C ASP A 137 -3.61 -17.46 0.10
N LYS A 138 -3.41 -16.60 1.13
CA LYS A 138 -4.00 -16.72 2.47
C LYS A 138 -4.58 -15.39 2.95
N PRO A 139 -5.73 -14.95 2.41
CA PRO A 139 -6.27 -13.62 2.66
C PRO A 139 -6.60 -13.33 4.13
N GLU A 140 -6.83 -14.35 4.95
CA GLU A 140 -7.14 -14.29 6.38
C GLU A 140 -5.95 -13.93 7.28
N LYS A 141 -4.72 -13.99 6.77
CA LYS A 141 -3.51 -13.75 7.58
C LYS A 141 -3.32 -12.30 8.01
N SER A 142 -4.14 -11.36 7.59
CA SER A 142 -3.85 -9.91 7.61
C SER A 142 -3.97 -9.18 8.97
N HIS A 143 -3.85 -9.85 10.11
CA HIS A 143 -4.02 -9.26 11.44
C HIS A 143 -2.70 -9.16 12.22
N TRP A 144 -1.84 -8.23 11.80
CA TRP A 144 -0.61 -7.85 12.50
C TRP A 144 -0.41 -6.34 12.52
#